data_AF-A0A182G5L6-F1
#
_entry.id   AF-A0A182G5L6-F1
#
_cell.length_a   1.000
_cell.length_b   1.000
_cell.length_c   1.000
_cell.angle_alpha   90.00
_cell.angle_beta   90.00
_cell.angle_gamma   90.00
#
_symmetry.space_group_name_H-M   'P 1'
#
loop_
_entity.id
_entity.type
_entity.pdbx_description
1 polymer ?
#
loop_
_entity_poly.entity_id
_entity_poly.type
_entity_poly.pdbx_seq_one_letter_code
_entity_poly.pdbx_strand_id
1 'polypeptide(L)' 'MFTKKSNIDLKKSTAKIQDSKKDSTARLRHLKTILEHVDSEEAKNLFEANYSHVYYILYDTFVQAEANLRQRGKR' A
#
# COMPACT_ATOMS: atom_id res chain seq x y z
N MET A 1 -18.80 -14.76 -18.28
CA MET A 1 -17.88 -13.71 -18.79
C MET A 1 -16.63 -13.73 -17.93
N PHE A 2 -15.50 -14.19 -18.46
CA PHE A 2 -14.21 -14.07 -17.79
C PHE A 2 -13.72 -12.64 -17.98
N THR A 3 -13.90 -11.81 -16.95
CA THR A 3 -13.16 -10.56 -16.85
C THR A 3 -11.68 -10.90 -16.89
N LYS A 4 -10.98 -10.53 -17.97
CA LYS A 4 -9.52 -10.58 -18.03
C LYS A 4 -9.01 -9.74 -16.86
N LYS A 5 -8.70 -10.39 -15.73
CA LYS A 5 -7.84 -9.79 -14.70
C LYS A 5 -6.57 -9.42 -15.45
N SER A 6 -6.32 -8.11 -15.56
CA SER A 6 -5.02 -7.59 -15.98
C SER A 6 -3.94 -8.42 -15.29
N ASN A 7 -2.93 -8.84 -16.04
CA ASN A 7 -1.83 -9.68 -15.55
C ASN A 7 -0.93 -8.82 -14.65
N ILE A 8 -1.47 -8.34 -13.54
CA ILE A 8 -0.74 -7.62 -12.52
C ILE A 8 0.12 -8.65 -11.83
N ASP A 9 1.43 -8.42 -11.91
CA ASP A 9 2.42 -9.17 -11.16
C ASP A 9 2.31 -8.76 -9.68
N LEU A 10 1.39 -9.42 -8.97
CA LEU A 10 1.14 -9.22 -7.55
C LEU A 10 2.40 -9.53 -6.74
N LYS A 11 3.21 -10.52 -7.16
CA LYS A 11 4.48 -10.84 -6.49
C LYS A 11 5.46 -9.68 -6.57
N LYS A 12 5.59 -9.07 -7.75
CA LYS A 12 6.42 -7.87 -7.93
C LYS A 12 5.90 -6.70 -7.11
N SER A 13 4.58 -6.50 -7.04
CA SER A 13 3.99 -5.44 -6.22
C SER A 13 4.21 -5.68 -4.72
N THR A 14 4.10 -6.92 -4.26
CA THR A 14 4.41 -7.29 -2.87
C THR A 14 5.88 -7.04 -2.53
N ALA A 15 6.81 -7.38 -3.43
CA ALA A 15 8.23 -7.03 -3.24
C ALA A 15 8.44 -5.51 -3.15
N LYS A 16 7.62 -4.70 -3.84
CA LYS A 16 7.70 -3.23 -3.76
C LYS A 16 7.18 -2.67 -2.44
N ILE A 17 6.18 -3.29 -1.80
CA ILE A 17 5.75 -2.84 -0.47
C ILE A 17 6.76 -3.20 0.62
N GLN A 18 7.64 -4.18 0.39
CA GLN A 18 8.69 -4.60 1.33
C GLN A 18 9.99 -3.79 1.19
N ASP A 19 10.19 -3.12 0.05
CA ASP A 19 11.41 -2.36 -0.27
C ASP A 19 11.53 -1.08 0.59
N SER A 20 12.35 -1.14 1.65
CA SER A 20 12.58 -0.02 2.57
C SER A 20 13.37 1.14 1.97
N LYS A 21 13.96 0.98 0.77
CA LYS A 21 14.61 2.07 0.05
C LYS A 21 13.60 2.98 -0.67
N LYS A 22 12.35 2.54 -0.80
CA LYS A 22 11.25 3.33 -1.38
C LYS A 22 10.59 4.17 -0.30
N ASP A 23 10.16 5.37 -0.68
CA ASP A 23 9.33 6.21 0.18
C ASP A 23 7.95 5.60 0.40
N SER A 24 7.29 6.01 1.49
CA SER A 24 5.99 5.47 1.90
C SER A 24 4.88 5.77 0.91
N THR A 25 4.94 6.88 0.16
CA THR A 25 3.92 7.19 -0.86
C THR A 25 4.03 6.21 -2.04
N ALA A 26 5.24 5.87 -2.48
CA ALA A 26 5.47 4.86 -3.50
C ALA A 26 4.99 3.47 -3.04
N ARG A 27 5.32 3.09 -1.80
CA ARG A 27 4.87 1.82 -1.22
C ARG A 27 3.35 1.76 -1.05
N LEU A 28 2.70 2.87 -0.68
CA LEU A 28 1.25 2.99 -0.60
C LEU A 28 0.57 2.76 -1.96
N ARG A 29 1.13 3.31 -3.06
CA ARG A 29 0.59 3.06 -4.40
C ARG A 29 0.58 1.57 -4.75
N HIS A 30 1.66 0.85 -4.42
CA HIS A 30 1.72 -0.60 -4.64
C HIS A 30 0.75 -1.37 -3.74
N LEU A 31 0.61 -0.98 -2.47
CA LEU A 31 -0.38 -1.57 -1.57
C LEU A 31 -1.80 -1.40 -2.12
N LYS A 32 -2.15 -0.19 -2.60
CA LYS A 32 -3.43 0.07 -3.25
C LYS A 32 -3.64 -0.81 -4.48
N THR A 33 -2.66 -0.90 -5.38
CA THR A 33 -2.75 -1.77 -6.56
C THR A 33 -2.99 -3.23 -6.20
N ILE A 34 -2.34 -3.74 -5.16
CA ILE A 34 -2.59 -5.11 -4.68
C ILE A 34 -4.05 -5.25 -4.25
N LEU A 35 -4.53 -4.35 -3.37
CA LEU A 35 -5.89 -4.40 -2.79
C LEU A 35 -7.01 -4.24 -3.83
N GLU A 36 -6.74 -3.58 -4.96
CA GLU A 36 -7.69 -3.49 -6.09
C GLU A 36 -7.84 -4.81 -6.87
N HIS A 37 -6.94 -5.78 -6.68
CA HIS A 37 -6.85 -7.00 -7.51
C HIS A 37 -6.99 -8.30 -6.72
N VAL A 38 -7.03 -8.22 -5.39
CA VAL A 38 -7.20 -9.36 -4.49
C VAL A 38 -8.58 -9.32 -3.82
N ASP A 39 -9.11 -10.47 -3.45
CA ASP A 39 -10.29 -10.54 -2.60
C ASP A 39 -9.97 -10.34 -1.11
N SER A 40 -10.97 -10.44 -0.24
CA SER A 40 -10.81 -10.21 1.20
C SER A 40 -9.94 -11.28 1.89
N GLU A 41 -9.99 -12.53 1.43
CA GLU A 41 -9.19 -13.62 2.01
C GLU A 41 -7.73 -13.47 1.61
N GLU A 42 -7.48 -13.18 0.33
CA GLU A 42 -6.15 -12.87 -0.19
C GLU A 42 -5.55 -11.61 0.48
N ALA A 43 -6.35 -10.56 0.67
CA ALA A 43 -5.93 -9.35 1.39
C ALA A 43 -5.56 -9.64 2.85
N LYS A 44 -6.35 -10.47 3.54
CA LYS A 44 -6.06 -10.89 4.92
C LYS A 44 -4.72 -11.62 4.99
N ASN A 45 -4.49 -12.59 4.10
CA ASN A 45 -3.23 -13.34 4.04
C ASN A 45 -2.04 -12.42 3.74
N LEU A 46 -2.21 -11.43 2.85
CA LEU A 46 -1.19 -10.42 2.56
C LEU A 46 -0.86 -9.60 3.82
N PHE A 47 -1.87 -9.15 4.57
CA PHE A 47 -1.68 -8.34 5.78
C PHE A 47 -1.01 -9.14 6.89
N GLU A 48 -1.40 -10.39 7.11
CA GLU A 48 -0.76 -11.26 8.09
C GLU A 48 0.72 -11.50 7.76
N ALA A 49 1.03 -11.80 6.48
CA ALA A 49 2.40 -12.03 6.03
C ALA A 49 3.29 -10.77 6.00
N ASN A 50 2.69 -9.57 5.89
CA ASN A 50 3.41 -8.31 5.69
C ASN A 50 3.05 -7.24 6.74
N TYR A 51 2.58 -7.64 7.92
CA TYR A 51 1.93 -6.74 8.88
C TYR A 51 2.79 -5.51 9.22
N SER A 52 4.10 -5.70 9.44
CA SER A 52 5.03 -4.65 9.81
C SER A 52 5.21 -3.63 8.68
N HIS A 53 5.30 -4.11 7.44
CA HIS A 53 5.40 -3.25 6.27
C HIS A 53 4.12 -2.46 6.04
N VAL A 54 2.95 -3.10 6.13
CA VAL A 54 1.64 -2.46 5.96
C VAL A 54 1.42 -1.41 7.04
N TYR A 55 1.68 -1.75 8.31
CA TYR A 55 1.58 -0.82 9.43
C TYR A 55 2.43 0.43 9.20
N TYR A 56 3.71 0.25 8.87
CA TYR A 56 4.61 1.38 8.63
C TYR A 56 4.14 2.27 7.49
N ILE A 57 3.73 1.68 6.35
CA ILE A 57 3.24 2.44 5.19
C ILE A 57 2.06 3.31 5.56
N LEU A 58 1.06 2.75 6.26
CA LEU A 58 -0.15 3.48 6.63
C LEU A 58 0.16 4.55 7.69
N TYR A 59 0.90 4.19 8.74
CA TYR A 59 1.30 5.12 9.79
C TYR A 59 2.03 6.34 9.23
N ASP A 60 3.12 6.12 8.48
CA ASP A 60 3.93 7.21 7.95
C ASP A 60 3.16 8.06 6.94
N THR A 61 2.34 7.44 6.09
CA THR A 61 1.46 8.18 5.16
C THR A 61 0.50 9.09 5.93
N PHE A 62 -0.13 8.59 6.99
CA PHE A 62 -1.07 9.40 7.78
C PHE A 62 -0.38 10.52 8.56
N VAL A 63 0.80 10.26 9.14
CA VAL A 63 1.61 11.30 9.79
C VAL A 63 1.98 12.40 8.79
N GLN A 64 2.40 12.05 7.57
CA GLN A 64 2.70 13.02 6.52
C GLN A 64 1.46 13.80 6.08
N ALA A 65 0.32 13.12 5.92
CA ALA A 65 -0.95 13.76 5.59
C ALA A 65 -1.37 14.77 6.66
N GLU A 66 -1.26 14.39 7.95
CA GLU A 66 -1.56 15.27 9.07
C GLU A 66 -0.64 16.50 9.09
N ALA A 67 0.67 16.31 8.94
CA ALA A 67 1.63 17.40 8.89
C ALA A 67 1.33 18.39 7.76
N ASN A 68 0.99 17.89 6.57
CA ASN A 68 0.61 18.70 5.42
C ASN A 68 -0.67 19.51 5.68
N LEU A 69 -1.68 18.91 6.31
CA LEU A 69 -2.92 19.60 6.68
C LEU A 69 -2.64 20.71 7.70
N ARG A 70 -1.84 20.42 8.74
CA ARG A 70 -1.44 21.39 9.76
C ARG A 70 -0.64 22.56 9.17
N GLN A 71 0.19 22.32 8.15
CA GLN A 71 0.93 23.39 7.47
C GLN A 71 0.02 24.27 6.61
N ARG A 72 -0.96 23.67 5.91
CA ARG A 72 -1.93 24.40 5.08
C ARG A 72 -2.90 25.25 5.91
N GLY A 73 -3.34 24.76 7.07
CA GLY A 73 -4.22 25.52 7.97
C GLY A 73 -3.55 26.67 8.74
N LYS A 74 -2.22 26.80 8.63
CA LYS A 74 -1.44 27.92 9.18
C LYS A 74 -1.18 29.05 8.16
N ARG A 75 -1.75 28.94 6.94
CA ARG A 75 -1.67 29.97 5.90
C ARG A 75 -2.98 30.76 5.81
#